data_AF-A0A519T6E4-F1
#
_entry.id   AF-A0A519T6E4-F1
#
_cell.length_a   1.000
_cell.length_b   1.000
_cell.length_c   1.000
_cell.angle_alpha   90.00
_cell.angle_beta   90.00
_cell.angle_gamma   90.00
#
_symmetry.space_group_name_H-M   'P 1'
#
loop_
_entity.id
_entity.type
_entity.pdbx_description
1 polymer ?
#
loop_
_entity_poly.entity_id
_entity_poly.type
_entity_poly.pdbx_seq_one_letter_code
_entity_poly.pdbx_strand_id
1 'polypeptide(L)'
;MYGTLQADLQQTLQEIKDAGLYKKERVITSSQGAKIHTDEAGDVLNFCANNYLGLSSHPEVIKAAKATIDSHGYGMSSVRFICGTQDIHKELEAKLAEFLGTEDTILYAAAFDANGGVFEPLFNEQDAIISDALNHASIIDGVRLCKAQRYRYAHNDMADLEKQLQDAVAKNTRHRIIVTDGSFSMDGTIAQLDKICGLADKYQALVMIDECHSMGFLGKTGRGTHEYRDVMGRVDIITGTLGKALGGA
;
A
#
# COMPACT_ATOMS: atom_id res chain seq x y z
N MET A 1 1.40 11.57 -36.47
CA MET A 1 1.38 10.81 -35.20
C MET A 1 1.28 11.74 -33.99
N TYR A 2 2.22 12.68 -33.78
CA TYR A 2 2.03 13.69 -32.72
C TYR A 2 0.80 14.58 -32.97
N GLY A 3 0.62 15.10 -34.18
CA GLY A 3 -0.54 15.94 -34.51
C GLY A 3 -1.90 15.24 -34.43
N THR A 4 -1.95 13.91 -34.55
CA THR A 4 -3.19 13.13 -34.37
C THR A 4 -3.46 12.87 -32.89
N LEU A 5 -2.44 12.51 -32.11
CA LEU A 5 -2.56 12.31 -30.66
C LEU A 5 -2.87 13.61 -29.91
N GLN A 6 -2.29 14.74 -30.33
CA GLN A 6 -2.48 16.02 -29.65
C GLN A 6 -3.96 16.43 -29.64
N ALA A 7 -4.65 16.28 -30.77
CA ALA A 7 -6.08 16.62 -30.87
C ALA A 7 -6.93 15.75 -29.93
N ASP A 8 -6.65 14.43 -29.89
CA ASP A 8 -7.33 13.50 -28.99
C ASP A 8 -7.10 13.87 -27.52
N LEU A 9 -5.85 14.15 -27.13
CA LEU A 9 -5.51 14.56 -25.75
C LEU A 9 -6.19 15.87 -25.35
N GLN A 10 -6.27 16.85 -26.25
CA GLN A 10 -6.95 18.13 -26.00
C GLN A 10 -8.46 17.92 -25.83
N GLN A 11 -9.06 17.09 -26.68
CA GLN A 11 -10.48 16.74 -26.60
C GLN A 11 -10.79 16.04 -25.27
N THR A 12 -10.02 15.01 -24.90
CA THR A 12 -10.18 14.31 -23.61
C THR A 12 -10.00 15.25 -22.41
N LEU A 13 -9.03 16.17 -22.46
CA LEU A 13 -8.86 17.17 -21.39
C LEU A 13 -10.05 18.12 -21.29
N GLN A 14 -10.67 18.48 -22.42
CA GLN A 14 -11.87 19.32 -22.43
C GLN A 14 -13.06 18.55 -21.84
N GLU A 15 -13.25 17.29 -22.22
CA GLU A 15 -14.29 16.42 -21.65
C GLU A 15 -14.15 16.26 -20.13
N ILE A 16 -12.92 16.07 -19.62
CA ILE A 16 -12.64 16.00 -18.17
C ILE A 16 -13.00 17.32 -17.47
N LYS A 17 -12.73 18.46 -18.11
CA LYS A 17 -13.08 19.80 -17.58
C LYS A 17 -14.58 20.03 -17.58
N ASP A 18 -15.26 19.73 -18.68
CA ASP A 18 -16.71 19.90 -18.84
C ASP A 18 -17.49 18.99 -17.88
N ALA A 19 -16.95 17.80 -17.56
CA ALA A 19 -17.48 16.91 -16.55
C ALA A 19 -17.18 17.33 -15.10
N GLY A 20 -16.39 18.38 -14.87
CA GLY A 20 -15.99 18.81 -13.52
C GLY A 20 -15.01 17.87 -12.82
N LEU A 21 -14.35 16.97 -13.57
CA LEU A 21 -13.41 15.97 -13.04
C LEU A 21 -11.94 16.43 -13.11
N TYR A 22 -11.68 17.61 -13.69
CA TYR A 22 -10.34 18.18 -13.78
C TYR A 22 -9.83 18.58 -12.39
N LYS A 23 -8.79 17.89 -11.92
CA LYS A 23 -8.15 18.17 -10.63
C LYS A 23 -7.16 19.32 -10.78
N LYS A 24 -7.27 20.32 -9.91
CA LYS A 24 -6.30 21.40 -9.78
C LYS A 24 -5.45 21.18 -8.54
N GLU A 25 -4.14 21.36 -8.69
CA GLU A 25 -3.21 21.33 -7.57
C GLU A 25 -3.20 22.69 -6.87
N ARG A 26 -3.24 22.68 -5.54
CA ARG A 26 -3.08 23.88 -4.70
C ARG A 26 -1.70 23.84 -4.08
N VAL A 27 -0.91 24.90 -4.23
CA VAL A 27 0.49 24.88 -3.83
C VAL A 27 0.59 25.17 -2.34
N ILE A 28 1.14 24.21 -1.59
CA ILE A 28 1.48 24.38 -0.18
C ILE A 28 2.90 24.94 -0.10
N THR A 29 3.09 26.03 0.64
CA THR A 29 4.39 26.72 0.79
C THR A 29 4.97 26.66 2.21
N SER A 30 4.27 25.99 3.13
CA SER A 30 4.76 25.63 4.45
C SER A 30 5.18 24.15 4.52
N SER A 31 5.79 23.73 5.64
CA SER A 31 5.90 22.31 5.98
C SER A 31 4.52 21.67 6.19
N GLN A 32 4.41 20.35 6.04
CA GLN A 32 3.18 19.60 6.30
C GLN A 32 2.81 19.61 7.79
N GLY A 33 1.52 19.78 8.12
CA GLY A 33 1.03 19.84 9.49
C GLY A 33 -0.48 20.11 9.54
N ALA A 34 -1.04 20.24 10.75
CA ALA A 34 -2.45 20.56 10.93
C ALA A 34 -2.80 21.97 10.41
N LYS A 35 -1.88 22.93 10.57
CA LYS A 35 -1.94 24.26 9.96
C LYS A 35 -0.92 24.34 8.84
N ILE A 36 -1.36 24.71 7.64
CA ILE A 36 -0.51 24.88 6.46
C ILE A 36 -0.73 26.27 5.85
N HIS A 37 0.21 26.70 5.02
CA HIS A 37 0.08 27.90 4.18
C HIS A 37 -0.04 27.49 2.72
N THR A 38 -1.03 28.02 2.00
CA THR A 38 -1.17 27.85 0.55
C THR A 38 -1.00 29.18 -0.17
N ASP A 39 -0.56 29.12 -1.43
CA ASP A 39 -0.44 30.31 -2.29
C ASP A 39 -1.78 31.00 -2.59
N GLU A 40 -2.86 30.22 -2.68
CA GLU A 40 -4.21 30.71 -3.01
C GLU A 40 -5.01 31.20 -1.80
N ALA A 41 -4.93 30.50 -0.65
CA ALA A 41 -5.82 30.72 0.50
C ALA A 41 -5.10 31.17 1.78
N GLY A 42 -3.77 31.29 1.76
CA GLY A 42 -2.97 31.62 2.94
C GLY A 42 -3.05 30.54 4.02
N ASP A 43 -3.23 30.94 5.27
CA ASP A 43 -3.25 30.03 6.43
C ASP A 43 -4.56 29.23 6.50
N VAL A 44 -4.48 27.90 6.40
CA VAL A 44 -5.64 27.00 6.48
C VAL A 44 -5.38 25.78 7.38
N LEU A 45 -6.46 25.13 7.82
CA LEU A 45 -6.39 23.83 8.50
C LEU A 45 -6.45 22.69 7.48
N ASN A 46 -5.54 21.73 7.58
CA ASN A 46 -5.46 20.59 6.68
C ASN A 46 -6.14 19.34 7.27
N PHE A 47 -7.26 18.93 6.67
CA PHE A 47 -8.04 17.75 7.05
C PHE A 47 -8.01 16.64 5.98
N CYS A 48 -7.08 16.71 5.01
CA CYS A 48 -6.99 15.76 3.90
C CYS A 48 -5.57 15.24 3.67
N ALA A 49 -4.73 15.20 4.71
CA ALA A 49 -3.40 14.59 4.66
C ALA A 49 -3.39 13.21 5.31
N ASN A 50 -2.52 12.33 4.81
CA ASN A 50 -2.23 11.04 5.43
C ASN A 50 -1.20 11.13 6.58
N ASN A 51 -1.00 12.33 7.14
CA ASN A 51 -0.08 12.60 8.24
C ASN A 51 -0.76 12.28 9.59
N TYR A 52 -1.20 11.04 9.76
CA TYR A 52 -2.08 10.61 10.86
C TYR A 52 -1.52 10.91 12.25
N LEU A 53 -0.20 10.78 12.41
CA LEU A 53 0.50 10.96 13.69
C LEU A 53 1.24 12.31 13.80
N GLY A 54 1.13 13.18 12.78
CA GLY A 54 1.84 14.45 12.77
C GLY A 54 3.36 14.35 12.57
N LEU A 55 3.86 13.22 12.06
CA LEU A 55 5.29 12.95 11.97
C LEU A 55 6.01 13.59 10.77
N SER A 56 5.28 14.03 9.74
CA SER A 56 5.90 14.56 8.50
C SER A 56 6.85 15.74 8.65
N SER A 57 6.70 16.51 9.72
CA SER A 57 7.59 17.62 10.03
C SER A 57 8.08 17.57 11.48
N HIS A 58 8.06 16.38 12.10
CA HIS A 58 8.43 16.25 13.50
C HIS A 58 9.94 16.53 13.69
N PRO A 59 10.36 17.33 14.69
CA PRO A 59 11.76 17.75 14.85
C PRO A 59 12.76 16.59 14.90
N GLU A 60 12.41 15.49 15.57
CA GLU A 60 13.29 14.31 15.65
C GLU A 60 13.42 13.58 14.31
N VAL A 61 12.37 13.54 13.47
CA VAL A 61 12.42 12.94 12.13
C VAL A 61 13.32 13.78 11.23
N ILE A 62 13.18 15.11 11.28
CA ILE A 62 14.04 16.04 10.53
C ILE A 62 15.50 15.92 10.96
N LYS A 63 15.75 15.83 12.27
CA LYS A 63 17.10 15.67 12.83
C LYS A 63 17.74 14.35 12.37
N ALA A 64 16.99 13.25 12.42
CA ALA A 64 17.47 11.95 11.94
C ALA A 64 17.78 12.00 10.44
N ALA A 65 16.90 12.56 9.62
CA ALA A 65 17.12 12.69 8.18
C ALA A 65 18.42 13.48 7.86
N LYS A 66 18.66 14.61 8.54
CA LYS A 66 19.89 15.40 8.37
C LYS A 66 21.15 14.60 8.76
N ALA A 67 21.13 13.95 9.92
CA ALA A 67 22.26 13.15 10.37
C ALA A 67 22.56 11.97 9.42
N THR A 68 21.53 11.35 8.86
CA THR A 68 21.69 10.31 7.84
C THR A 68 22.30 10.87 6.56
N ILE A 69 21.86 12.03 6.07
CA ILE A 69 22.46 12.67 4.89
C ILE A 69 23.96 12.96 5.13
N ASP A 70 24.32 13.48 6.30
CA ASP A 70 25.71 13.81 6.63
C ASP A 70 26.62 12.56 6.70
N SER A 71 26.08 11.41 7.12
CA SER A 71 26.86 10.17 7.32
C SER A 71 26.81 9.20 6.14
N HIS A 72 25.70 9.15 5.39
CA HIS A 72 25.42 8.16 4.34
C HIS A 72 25.31 8.79 2.94
N GLY A 73 25.33 10.12 2.85
CA GLY A 73 25.18 10.87 1.60
C GLY A 73 23.72 11.07 1.19
N TYR A 74 23.52 11.76 0.07
CA TYR A 74 22.19 12.12 -0.43
C TYR A 74 21.45 10.95 -1.11
N GLY A 75 22.16 10.08 -1.82
CA GLY A 75 21.53 8.98 -2.56
C GLY A 75 22.54 7.94 -3.03
N MET A 76 22.02 6.77 -3.40
CA MET A 76 22.84 5.58 -3.69
C MET A 76 23.26 5.43 -5.15
N SER A 77 22.55 6.07 -6.09
CA SER A 77 22.78 5.93 -7.54
C SER A 77 22.89 4.48 -8.03
N SER A 78 22.21 3.54 -7.37
CA SER A 78 22.34 2.10 -7.64
C SER A 78 21.15 1.31 -7.07
N VAL A 79 20.93 0.13 -7.62
CA VAL A 79 20.00 -0.87 -7.07
C VAL A 79 20.64 -1.65 -5.93
N ARG A 80 19.82 -2.29 -5.09
CA ARG A 80 20.25 -2.97 -3.86
C ARG A 80 21.39 -3.97 -4.05
N PHE A 81 21.33 -4.82 -5.08
CA PHE A 81 22.28 -5.93 -5.24
C PHE A 81 23.66 -5.53 -5.79
N ILE A 82 23.80 -4.35 -6.40
CA ILE A 82 25.08 -3.91 -7.00
C ILE A 82 25.90 -3.13 -5.97
N CYS A 83 25.44 -1.92 -5.63
CA CYS A 83 26.08 -1.07 -4.64
C CYS A 83 25.09 -0.11 -3.95
N GLY A 84 23.80 -0.46 -3.95
CA GLY A 84 22.73 0.35 -3.38
C GLY A 84 22.31 -0.03 -1.95
N THR A 85 23.01 -0.98 -1.31
CA THR A 85 22.69 -1.39 0.07
C THR A 85 23.71 -0.81 1.04
N GLN A 86 23.25 0.06 1.93
CA GLN A 86 23.98 0.47 3.14
C GLN A 86 23.47 -0.30 4.37
N ASP A 87 24.24 -0.24 5.45
CA ASP A 87 23.86 -0.74 6.78
C ASP A 87 22.49 -0.23 7.24
N ILE A 88 22.20 1.06 7.06
CA ILE A 88 20.90 1.65 7.47
C ILE A 88 19.69 1.01 6.76
N HIS A 89 19.87 0.47 5.54
CA HIS A 89 18.79 -0.25 4.86
C HIS A 89 18.47 -1.57 5.57
N LYS A 90 19.50 -2.32 5.98
CA LYS A 90 19.32 -3.57 6.73
C LYS A 90 18.81 -3.32 8.14
N GLU A 91 19.23 -2.24 8.79
CA GLU A 91 18.69 -1.82 10.08
C GLU A 91 17.19 -1.51 9.99
N LEU A 92 16.78 -0.75 8.97
CA LEU A 92 15.37 -0.43 8.75
C LEU A 92 14.53 -1.68 8.48
N GLU A 93 15.01 -2.60 7.61
CA GLU A 93 14.34 -3.87 7.35
C GLU A 93 14.15 -4.69 8.64
N ALA A 94 15.20 -4.82 9.46
CA ALA A 94 15.12 -5.54 10.73
C ALA A 94 14.12 -4.90 11.71
N LYS A 95 14.12 -3.56 11.83
CA LYS A 95 13.18 -2.84 12.70
C LYS A 95 11.73 -2.98 12.23
N LEU A 96 11.49 -2.97 10.92
CA LEU A 96 10.16 -3.18 10.36
C LEU A 96 9.67 -4.61 10.61
N ALA A 97 10.53 -5.60 10.43
CA ALA A 97 10.22 -7.00 10.72
C ALA A 97 9.87 -7.19 12.22
N GLU A 98 10.67 -6.64 13.13
CA GLU A 98 10.38 -6.66 14.58
C GLU A 98 9.05 -5.95 14.90
N PHE A 99 8.82 -4.78 14.30
CA PHE A 99 7.61 -4.00 14.53
C PHE A 99 6.36 -4.75 14.08
N LEU A 100 6.35 -5.29 12.86
CA LEU A 100 5.20 -5.99 12.27
C LEU A 100 5.02 -7.42 12.80
N GLY A 101 6.06 -7.98 13.42
CA GLY A 101 6.07 -9.37 13.89
C GLY A 101 6.28 -10.38 12.75
N THR A 102 7.10 -10.04 11.77
CA THR A 102 7.45 -10.90 10.62
C THR A 102 8.90 -11.39 10.70
N GLU A 103 9.27 -12.35 9.86
CA GLU A 103 10.63 -12.92 9.86
C GLU A 103 11.68 -11.99 9.23
N ASP A 104 11.33 -11.28 8.15
CA ASP A 104 12.19 -10.32 7.46
C ASP A 104 11.33 -9.24 6.77
N THR A 105 11.98 -8.25 6.17
CA THR A 105 11.36 -7.19 5.37
C THR A 105 12.24 -6.84 4.16
N ILE A 106 11.60 -6.53 3.03
CA ILE A 106 12.25 -6.00 1.83
C ILE A 106 11.78 -4.57 1.55
N LEU A 107 12.72 -3.64 1.36
CA LEU A 107 12.40 -2.25 1.04
C LEU A 107 12.14 -2.04 -0.46
N TYR A 108 11.10 -1.26 -0.74
CA TYR A 108 10.78 -0.66 -2.04
C TYR A 108 10.75 0.86 -1.91
N ALA A 109 10.87 1.58 -3.03
CA ALA A 109 10.78 3.03 -3.05
C ALA A 109 9.40 3.55 -2.64
N ALA A 110 8.34 2.81 -2.97
CA ALA A 110 6.98 3.09 -2.53
C ALA A 110 6.19 1.79 -2.37
N ALA A 111 5.13 1.82 -1.57
CA ALA A 111 4.18 0.71 -1.45
C ALA A 111 3.49 0.38 -2.78
N PHE A 112 3.43 1.33 -3.72
CA PHE A 112 2.93 1.09 -5.06
C PHE A 112 3.80 0.04 -5.78
N ASP A 113 5.13 0.23 -5.76
CA ASP A 113 6.09 -0.72 -6.31
C ASP A 113 6.15 -2.03 -5.54
N ALA A 114 6.01 -1.99 -4.20
CA ALA A 114 5.96 -3.20 -3.39
C ALA A 114 4.79 -4.12 -3.82
N ASN A 115 3.59 -3.54 -3.96
CA ASN A 115 2.43 -4.26 -4.47
C ASN A 115 2.57 -4.66 -5.95
N GLY A 116 3.20 -3.82 -6.77
CA GLY A 116 3.49 -4.15 -8.17
C GLY A 116 4.42 -5.35 -8.33
N GLY A 117 5.42 -5.47 -7.45
CA GLY A 117 6.48 -6.46 -7.53
C GLY A 117 6.28 -7.75 -6.72
N VAL A 118 5.17 -7.90 -5.99
CA VAL A 118 4.99 -9.06 -5.09
C VAL A 118 4.37 -10.28 -5.78
N PHE A 119 3.45 -10.09 -6.73
CA PHE A 119 2.66 -11.21 -7.26
C PHE A 119 3.38 -12.02 -8.34
N GLU A 120 3.90 -11.36 -9.38
CA GLU A 120 4.53 -12.03 -10.53
C GLU A 120 5.71 -12.93 -10.14
N PRO A 121 6.60 -12.57 -9.20
CA PRO A 121 7.70 -13.44 -8.80
C PRO A 121 7.27 -14.69 -8.01
N LEU A 122 6.11 -14.64 -7.34
CA LEU A 122 5.66 -15.70 -6.42
C LEU A 122 4.64 -16.65 -7.06
N PHE A 123 3.85 -16.18 -8.03
CA PHE A 123 2.71 -16.92 -8.59
C PHE A 123 2.74 -16.96 -10.11
N ASN A 124 2.20 -18.04 -10.68
CA ASN A 124 2.09 -18.22 -12.13
C ASN A 124 0.69 -18.68 -12.55
N GLU A 125 0.50 -19.04 -13.82
CA GLU A 125 -0.79 -19.44 -14.39
C GLU A 125 -1.49 -20.64 -13.72
N GLN A 126 -0.77 -21.41 -12.90
CA GLN A 126 -1.33 -22.53 -12.13
C GLN A 126 -1.95 -22.09 -10.79
N ASP A 127 -1.72 -20.83 -10.39
CA ASP A 127 -2.12 -20.30 -9.09
C ASP A 127 -3.33 -19.35 -9.24
N ALA A 128 -3.89 -18.90 -8.10
CA ALA A 128 -5.03 -17.99 -8.06
C ALA A 128 -4.85 -16.85 -7.06
N ILE A 129 -5.29 -15.65 -7.46
CA ILE A 129 -5.34 -14.45 -6.63
C ILE A 129 -6.80 -14.03 -6.47
N ILE A 130 -7.27 -13.97 -5.23
CA ILE A 130 -8.63 -13.62 -4.85
C ILE A 130 -8.61 -12.23 -4.19
N SER A 131 -9.06 -11.20 -4.91
CA SER A 131 -8.91 -9.80 -4.52
C SER A 131 -10.25 -9.17 -4.12
N ASP A 132 -10.25 -8.35 -3.05
CA ASP A 132 -11.40 -7.48 -2.74
C ASP A 132 -11.66 -6.52 -3.91
N ALA A 133 -12.93 -6.20 -4.16
CA ALA A 133 -13.33 -5.32 -5.25
C ALA A 133 -12.88 -3.86 -5.09
N LEU A 134 -12.61 -3.39 -3.87
CA LEU A 134 -12.16 -2.03 -3.58
C LEU A 134 -10.67 -1.91 -3.23
N ASN A 135 -9.90 -2.98 -3.45
CA ASN A 135 -8.45 -2.93 -3.25
C ASN A 135 -7.78 -1.75 -3.97
N HIS A 136 -6.73 -1.24 -3.35
CA HIS A 136 -5.98 -0.11 -3.89
C HIS A 136 -5.45 -0.41 -5.32
N ALA A 137 -5.35 0.63 -6.14
CA ALA A 137 -4.93 0.53 -7.53
C ALA A 137 -3.58 -0.18 -7.71
N SER A 138 -2.64 -0.02 -6.78
CA SER A 138 -1.33 -0.71 -6.83
C SER A 138 -1.45 -2.23 -6.72
N ILE A 139 -2.38 -2.73 -5.89
CA ILE A 139 -2.66 -4.17 -5.81
C ILE A 139 -3.22 -4.63 -7.14
N ILE A 140 -4.22 -3.92 -7.67
CA ILE A 140 -4.84 -4.25 -8.96
C ILE A 140 -3.81 -4.31 -10.07
N ASP A 141 -2.90 -3.34 -10.15
CA ASP A 141 -1.85 -3.30 -11.17
C ASP A 141 -0.82 -4.41 -10.98
N GLY A 142 -0.39 -4.71 -9.75
CA GLY A 142 0.47 -5.86 -9.48
C GLY A 142 -0.17 -7.20 -9.87
N VAL A 143 -1.45 -7.39 -9.55
CA VAL A 143 -2.21 -8.57 -9.94
C VAL A 143 -2.34 -8.68 -11.46
N ARG A 144 -2.41 -7.57 -12.20
CA ARG A 144 -2.44 -7.55 -13.67
C ARG A 144 -1.12 -7.96 -14.31
N LEU A 145 0.01 -7.78 -13.64
CA LEU A 145 1.33 -8.24 -14.11
C LEU A 145 1.50 -9.75 -13.90
N CYS A 146 0.84 -10.32 -12.89
CA CYS A 146 0.88 -11.75 -12.62
C CYS A 146 0.00 -12.57 -13.58
N LYS A 147 0.45 -13.79 -13.91
CA LYS A 147 -0.28 -14.75 -14.76
C LYS A 147 -1.34 -15.57 -14.02
N ALA A 148 -1.37 -15.52 -12.69
CA ALA A 148 -2.31 -16.26 -11.87
C ALA A 148 -3.77 -15.97 -12.27
N GLN A 149 -4.64 -16.96 -12.07
CA GLN A 149 -6.06 -16.79 -12.28
C GLN A 149 -6.60 -15.74 -11.30
N ARG A 150 -7.34 -14.76 -11.82
CA ARG A 150 -7.83 -13.63 -11.03
C ARG A 150 -9.29 -13.85 -10.67
N TYR A 151 -9.58 -13.74 -9.39
CA TYR A 151 -10.92 -13.77 -8.83
C TYR A 151 -11.15 -12.47 -8.06
N ARG A 152 -12.38 -11.97 -8.11
CA ARG A 152 -12.76 -10.75 -7.41
C ARG A 152 -14.01 -11.01 -6.59
N TYR A 153 -13.98 -10.69 -5.31
CA TYR A 153 -15.15 -10.78 -4.44
C TYR A 153 -15.68 -9.39 -4.09
N ALA A 154 -16.98 -9.28 -3.84
CA ALA A 154 -17.64 -8.05 -3.42
C ALA A 154 -17.02 -7.51 -2.12
N HIS A 155 -16.94 -6.19 -2.02
CA HIS A 155 -16.23 -5.52 -0.93
C HIS A 155 -16.68 -5.99 0.45
N ASN A 156 -15.73 -6.51 1.23
CA ASN A 156 -15.94 -6.99 2.59
C ASN A 156 -17.03 -8.09 2.72
N ASP A 157 -17.34 -8.80 1.62
CA ASP A 157 -18.34 -9.88 1.57
C ASP A 157 -17.66 -11.26 1.70
N MET A 158 -17.81 -11.88 2.86
CA MET A 158 -17.21 -13.19 3.16
C MET A 158 -17.90 -14.35 2.45
N ALA A 159 -19.17 -14.21 2.09
CA ALA A 159 -19.88 -15.25 1.35
C ALA A 159 -19.43 -15.28 -0.11
N ASP A 160 -19.25 -14.10 -0.73
CA ASP A 160 -18.70 -14.02 -2.08
C ASP A 160 -17.22 -14.40 -2.10
N LEU A 161 -16.42 -14.01 -1.09
CA LEU A 161 -15.03 -14.49 -0.94
C LEU A 161 -14.97 -16.03 -0.87
N GLU A 162 -15.81 -16.65 -0.04
CA GLU A 162 -15.86 -18.11 0.08
C GLU A 162 -16.23 -18.77 -1.26
N LYS A 163 -17.18 -18.19 -2.01
CA LYS A 163 -17.54 -18.66 -3.35
C LYS A 163 -16.35 -18.60 -4.31
N GLN A 164 -15.59 -17.48 -4.33
CA GLN A 164 -14.40 -17.38 -5.19
C GLN A 164 -13.33 -18.41 -4.82
N LEU A 165 -13.15 -18.70 -3.54
CA LEU A 165 -12.24 -19.76 -3.07
C LEU A 165 -12.70 -21.14 -3.53
N GLN A 166 -13.99 -21.45 -3.43
CA GLN A 166 -14.55 -22.71 -3.94
C GLN A 166 -14.33 -22.85 -5.45
N ASP A 167 -14.54 -21.78 -6.22
CA ASP A 167 -14.30 -21.78 -7.66
C ASP A 167 -12.82 -21.97 -8.02
N ALA A 168 -11.90 -21.38 -7.24
CA ALA A 168 -10.46 -21.59 -7.41
C ALA A 168 -10.05 -23.04 -7.10
N VAL A 169 -10.64 -23.66 -6.06
CA VAL A 169 -10.44 -25.08 -5.73
C VAL A 169 -11.00 -25.99 -6.82
N ALA A 170 -12.21 -25.70 -7.32
CA ALA A 170 -12.84 -26.48 -8.38
C ALA A 170 -12.03 -26.47 -9.70
N LYS A 171 -11.29 -25.39 -9.97
CA LYS A 171 -10.35 -25.30 -11.09
C LYS A 171 -8.97 -25.90 -10.82
N ASN A 172 -8.79 -26.58 -9.68
CA ASN A 172 -7.56 -27.26 -9.29
C ASN A 172 -6.33 -26.34 -9.30
N THR A 173 -6.49 -25.11 -8.79
CA THR A 173 -5.39 -24.16 -8.64
C THR A 173 -4.38 -24.64 -7.59
N ARG A 174 -3.09 -24.54 -7.93
CA ARG A 174 -1.97 -25.04 -7.11
C ARG A 174 -1.85 -24.26 -5.80
N HIS A 175 -1.62 -22.95 -5.90
CA HIS A 175 -1.65 -22.04 -4.76
C HIS A 175 -2.77 -21.01 -4.90
N ARG A 176 -3.28 -20.54 -3.77
CA ARG A 176 -4.33 -19.52 -3.67
C ARG A 176 -3.88 -18.45 -2.68
N ILE A 177 -4.10 -17.19 -3.00
CA ILE A 177 -3.85 -16.08 -2.08
C ILE A 177 -5.05 -15.14 -2.04
N ILE A 178 -5.52 -14.80 -0.85
CA ILE A 178 -6.51 -13.77 -0.60
C ILE A 178 -5.75 -12.45 -0.40
N VAL A 179 -6.15 -11.41 -1.12
CA VAL A 179 -5.47 -10.11 -1.09
C VAL A 179 -6.48 -9.03 -0.75
N THR A 180 -6.20 -8.23 0.27
CA THR A 180 -7.07 -7.14 0.71
C THR A 180 -6.27 -5.94 1.21
N ASP A 181 -6.79 -4.72 1.02
CA ASP A 181 -6.43 -3.59 1.89
C ASP A 181 -6.79 -3.96 3.33
N GLY A 182 -5.96 -3.59 4.30
CA GLY A 182 -6.28 -3.72 5.73
C GLY A 182 -7.32 -2.68 6.17
N SER A 183 -7.10 -1.42 5.75
CA SER A 183 -8.07 -0.32 5.87
C SER A 183 -8.25 0.36 4.52
N PHE A 184 -9.49 0.43 4.06
CA PHE A 184 -9.84 0.93 2.74
C PHE A 184 -9.83 2.47 2.74
N SER A 185 -9.03 3.03 1.84
CA SER A 185 -8.65 4.45 1.85
C SER A 185 -9.79 5.45 1.65
N MET A 186 -10.81 5.08 0.86
CA MET A 186 -11.86 6.00 0.42
C MET A 186 -13.10 6.00 1.31
N ASP A 187 -13.33 4.94 2.08
CA ASP A 187 -14.52 4.78 2.93
C ASP A 187 -14.19 4.56 4.42
N GLY A 188 -12.93 4.23 4.77
CA GLY A 188 -12.49 3.98 6.13
C GLY A 188 -12.92 2.61 6.68
N THR A 189 -13.39 1.69 5.82
CA THR A 189 -13.74 0.33 6.24
C THR A 189 -12.48 -0.44 6.65
N ILE A 190 -12.53 -1.17 7.77
CA ILE A 190 -11.45 -2.07 8.21
C ILE A 190 -11.81 -3.51 7.83
N ALA A 191 -10.92 -4.18 7.10
CA ALA A 191 -11.11 -5.56 6.65
C ALA A 191 -11.43 -6.52 7.81
N GLN A 192 -12.29 -7.51 7.53
CA GLN A 192 -12.65 -8.58 8.48
C GLN A 192 -11.58 -9.68 8.50
N LEU A 193 -10.34 -9.33 8.86
CA LEU A 193 -9.20 -10.26 8.77
C LEU A 193 -9.36 -11.53 9.61
N ASP A 194 -10.09 -11.46 10.73
CA ASP A 194 -10.47 -12.61 11.54
C ASP A 194 -11.23 -13.68 10.72
N LYS A 195 -12.18 -13.22 9.90
CA LYS A 195 -12.98 -14.08 9.02
C LYS A 195 -12.22 -14.50 7.77
N ILE A 196 -11.46 -13.59 7.17
CA ILE A 196 -10.62 -13.86 6.00
C ILE A 196 -9.60 -14.95 6.34
N CYS A 197 -8.90 -14.85 7.47
CA CYS A 197 -7.95 -15.88 7.90
C CYS A 197 -8.66 -17.21 8.18
N GLY A 198 -9.89 -17.19 8.73
CA GLY A 198 -10.68 -18.41 8.92
C GLY A 198 -11.03 -19.11 7.58
N LEU A 199 -11.34 -18.35 6.54
CA LEU A 199 -11.53 -18.89 5.19
C LEU A 199 -10.21 -19.34 4.56
N ALA A 200 -9.13 -18.60 4.78
CA ALA A 200 -7.79 -18.97 4.32
C ALA A 200 -7.37 -20.35 4.86
N ASP A 201 -7.54 -20.59 6.17
CA ASP A 201 -7.28 -21.89 6.79
C ASP A 201 -8.13 -23.00 6.16
N LYS A 202 -9.44 -22.76 6.03
CA LYS A 202 -10.41 -23.74 5.50
C LYS A 202 -10.10 -24.16 4.07
N TYR A 203 -9.67 -23.21 3.25
CA TYR A 203 -9.41 -23.42 1.82
C TYR A 203 -7.92 -23.52 1.51
N GLN A 204 -7.04 -23.63 2.51
CA GLN A 204 -5.58 -23.70 2.37
C GLN A 204 -4.99 -22.58 1.50
N ALA A 205 -5.46 -21.36 1.68
CA ALA A 205 -5.00 -20.17 0.96
C ALA A 205 -4.05 -19.33 1.84
N LEU A 206 -3.17 -18.58 1.19
CA LEU A 206 -2.37 -17.54 1.81
C LEU A 206 -3.20 -16.26 2.01
N VAL A 207 -2.77 -15.37 2.89
CA VAL A 207 -3.34 -14.04 3.10
C VAL A 207 -2.26 -12.98 2.92
N MET A 208 -2.54 -12.02 2.04
CA MET A 208 -1.80 -10.77 1.91
C MET A 208 -2.67 -9.60 2.33
N ILE A 209 -2.11 -8.70 3.13
CA ILE A 209 -2.75 -7.44 3.52
C ILE A 209 -1.90 -6.23 3.13
N ASP A 210 -2.54 -5.15 2.70
CA ASP A 210 -1.93 -3.83 2.56
C ASP A 210 -2.26 -2.94 3.78
N GLU A 211 -1.26 -2.67 4.60
CA GLU A 211 -1.34 -1.91 5.85
C GLU A 211 -1.08 -0.40 5.69
N CYS A 212 -1.05 0.13 4.46
CA CYS A 212 -0.70 1.53 4.23
C CYS A 212 -1.54 2.52 5.04
N HIS A 213 -2.82 2.23 5.27
CA HIS A 213 -3.75 3.09 6.02
C HIS A 213 -4.00 2.60 7.46
N SER A 214 -3.05 1.90 8.08
CA SER A 214 -3.26 1.33 9.43
C SER A 214 -1.98 1.16 10.24
N MET A 215 -0.87 0.80 9.58
CA MET A 215 0.44 0.71 10.22
C MET A 215 0.82 2.05 10.87
N GLY A 216 1.23 1.97 12.13
CA GLY A 216 1.65 3.08 12.99
C GLY A 216 0.60 3.55 13.99
N PHE A 217 -0.69 3.31 13.77
CA PHE A 217 -1.75 3.90 14.62
C PHE A 217 -2.95 3.00 14.91
N LEU A 218 -3.19 1.94 14.13
CA LEU A 218 -4.26 0.98 14.40
C LEU A 218 -3.73 -0.24 15.17
N GLY A 219 -4.53 -0.77 16.09
CA GLY A 219 -4.12 -1.81 17.02
C GLY A 219 -3.55 -1.24 18.32
N LYS A 220 -3.41 -2.08 19.36
CA LYS A 220 -2.99 -1.63 20.70
C LYS A 220 -1.59 -1.02 20.70
N THR A 221 -0.71 -1.51 19.82
CA THR A 221 0.68 -1.04 19.70
C THR A 221 0.94 -0.37 18.35
N GLY A 222 -0.13 -0.08 17.58
CA GLY A 222 -0.04 0.57 16.29
C GLY A 222 0.47 -0.34 15.18
N ARG A 223 0.52 -1.67 15.37
CA ARG A 223 1.11 -2.58 14.39
C ARG A 223 0.29 -2.66 13.10
N GLY A 224 -1.02 -2.44 13.18
CA GLY A 224 -1.91 -2.47 12.03
C GLY A 224 -3.18 -3.26 12.25
N THR A 225 -3.85 -3.58 11.15
CA THR A 225 -5.11 -4.32 11.13
C THR A 225 -4.99 -5.75 11.61
N HIS A 226 -3.85 -6.42 11.38
CA HIS A 226 -3.60 -7.77 11.87
C HIS A 226 -3.51 -7.85 13.40
N GLU A 227 -2.96 -6.84 14.07
CA GLU A 227 -3.04 -6.69 15.53
C GLU A 227 -4.47 -6.34 15.97
N TYR A 228 -5.10 -5.37 15.30
CA TYR A 228 -6.46 -4.92 15.65
C TYR A 228 -7.51 -6.04 15.57
N ARG A 229 -7.32 -7.02 14.68
CA ARG A 229 -8.21 -8.16 14.47
C ARG A 229 -7.76 -9.44 15.18
N ASP A 230 -6.74 -9.37 16.04
CA ASP A 230 -6.19 -10.51 16.77
C ASP A 230 -5.76 -11.69 15.86
N VAL A 231 -5.16 -11.39 14.70
CA VAL A 231 -4.68 -12.38 13.70
C VAL A 231 -3.19 -12.27 13.38
N MET A 232 -2.39 -11.64 14.25
CA MET A 232 -0.93 -11.65 14.10
C MET A 232 -0.41 -13.09 13.98
N GLY A 233 0.52 -13.31 13.04
CA GLY A 233 1.06 -14.64 12.72
C GLY A 233 0.17 -15.50 11.80
N ARG A 234 -1.00 -15.00 11.38
CA ARG A 234 -1.90 -15.68 10.41
C ARG A 234 -1.93 -15.03 9.03
N VAL A 235 -1.16 -13.97 8.84
CA VAL A 235 -1.04 -13.24 7.58
C VAL A 235 0.35 -13.50 7.02
N ASP A 236 0.42 -14.02 5.79
CA ASP A 236 1.65 -14.49 5.17
C ASP A 236 2.48 -13.34 4.57
N ILE A 237 1.81 -12.33 4.02
CA ILE A 237 2.45 -11.18 3.37
C ILE A 237 1.82 -9.88 3.86
N ILE A 238 2.65 -8.94 4.29
CA ILE A 238 2.23 -7.58 4.65
C ILE A 238 2.96 -6.60 3.74
N THR A 239 2.22 -5.79 3.00
CA THR A 239 2.75 -4.57 2.36
C THR A 239 2.35 -3.35 3.18
N GLY A 240 3.15 -2.29 3.11
CA GLY A 240 2.92 -1.07 3.88
C GLY A 240 3.73 0.10 3.33
N THR A 241 3.51 1.29 3.87
CA THR A 241 4.19 2.52 3.42
C THR A 241 4.78 3.32 4.57
N LEU A 242 5.91 3.97 4.29
CA LEU A 242 6.48 5.02 5.13
C LEU A 242 5.95 6.42 4.77
N GLY A 243 5.24 6.53 3.64
CA GLY A 243 4.67 7.78 3.11
C GLY A 243 3.36 8.25 3.76
N LYS A 244 2.97 7.66 4.91
CA LYS A 244 1.73 8.00 5.64
C LYS A 244 1.99 8.24 7.13
N ALA A 245 1.50 7.38 8.02
CA ALA A 245 1.63 7.56 9.47
C ALA A 245 3.09 7.57 9.93
N LEU A 246 3.94 6.74 9.32
CA LEU A 246 5.36 6.58 9.65
C LEU A 246 6.27 7.63 8.99
N GLY A 247 5.86 8.90 9.02
CA GLY A 247 6.71 10.02 8.64
C GLY A 247 6.39 10.71 7.31
N GLY A 248 5.67 10.08 6.38
CA GLY A 248 5.34 10.75 5.11
C GLY A 248 6.53 10.89 4.14
N ALA A 249 7.51 9.98 4.27
CA ALA A 249 8.70 9.91 3.41
C ALA A 249 8.39 9.27 2.04
#